data_AF-A0A2U0TX38-F1
#
_entry.id   AF-A0A2U0TX38-F1
#
_cell.length_a   1.000
_cell.length_b   1.000
_cell.length_c   1.000
_cell.angle_alpha   90.00
_cell.angle_beta   90.00
_cell.angle_gamma   90.00
#
_symmetry.space_group_name_H-M   'P 1'
#
loop_
_entity.id
_entity.type
_entity.pdbx_description
1 polymer ?
#
loop_
_entity_poly.entity_id
_entity_poly.type
_entity_poly.pdbx_seq_one_letter_code
_entity_poly.pdbx_strand_id
1 'polypeptide(L)'
;MKKNNKQELSYFRLKLRSYMSEHHPERLQDTEFITARTDMALTVYCDAVAQGFTHPEAESMASEVLYQGLHFSKYDTLVSVLENEFERELPAPLPERLATILLSNKAVQATFDKFGLTDTLDSDEQYGRLYTELTGTIVLLTKSNHLPIIGQTEG
;
A
#
# COMPACT_ATOMS: atom_id res chain seq x y z
N MET A 1 -15.16 -16.11 -27.20
CA MET A 1 -14.14 -15.98 -26.14
C MET A 1 -13.29 -14.70 -26.25
N LYS A 2 -12.72 -14.32 -27.41
CA LYS A 2 -11.78 -13.16 -27.50
C LYS A 2 -12.31 -11.78 -27.03
N LYS A 3 -13.62 -11.47 -27.16
CA LYS A 3 -14.19 -10.16 -26.78
C LYS A 3 -14.33 -10.03 -25.25
N ASN A 4 -14.78 -11.08 -24.58
CA ASN A 4 -14.97 -11.10 -23.12
C ASN A 4 -13.61 -10.98 -22.43
N ASN A 5 -12.58 -11.72 -22.89
CA ASN A 5 -11.24 -11.62 -22.31
C ASN A 5 -10.65 -10.20 -22.37
N LYS A 6 -10.95 -9.42 -23.42
CA LYS A 6 -10.51 -8.02 -23.52
C LYS A 6 -11.23 -7.09 -22.53
N GLN A 7 -12.52 -7.35 -22.28
CA GLN A 7 -13.30 -6.61 -21.29
C GLN A 7 -12.83 -6.96 -19.87
N GLU A 8 -12.65 -8.24 -19.55
CA GLU A 8 -12.14 -8.70 -18.25
C GLU A 8 -10.73 -8.19 -17.98
N LEU A 9 -9.82 -8.21 -18.98
CA LEU A 9 -8.49 -7.60 -18.85
C LEU A 9 -8.59 -6.11 -18.51
N SER A 10 -9.47 -5.38 -19.20
CA SER A 10 -9.68 -3.95 -18.95
C SER A 10 -10.25 -3.71 -17.55
N TYR A 11 -11.14 -4.61 -17.09
CA TYR A 11 -11.74 -4.58 -15.76
C TYR A 11 -10.71 -4.80 -14.65
N PHE A 12 -9.96 -5.91 -14.68
CA PHE A 12 -8.94 -6.19 -13.67
C PHE A 12 -7.82 -5.14 -13.65
N ARG A 13 -7.44 -4.61 -14.82
CA ARG A 13 -6.45 -3.53 -14.90
C ARG A 13 -6.95 -2.26 -14.22
N LEU A 14 -8.21 -1.88 -14.46
CA LEU A 14 -8.82 -0.70 -13.84
C LEU A 14 -8.90 -0.90 -12.32
N LYS A 15 -9.38 -2.06 -11.88
CA LYS A 15 -9.52 -2.43 -10.47
C LYS A 15 -8.19 -2.37 -9.72
N LEU A 16 -7.11 -2.91 -10.31
CA LEU A 16 -5.76 -2.84 -9.74
C LEU A 16 -5.21 -1.40 -9.70
N ARG A 17 -5.41 -0.61 -10.76
CA ARG A 17 -4.92 0.77 -10.81
C ARG A 17 -5.63 1.67 -9.78
N SER A 18 -6.93 1.49 -9.57
CA SER A 18 -7.67 2.22 -8.52
C SER A 18 -7.09 1.90 -7.14
N TYR A 19 -6.93 0.61 -6.85
CA TYR A 19 -6.36 0.16 -5.59
C TYR A 19 -4.95 0.70 -5.36
N MET A 20 -4.10 0.73 -6.39
CA MET A 20 -2.77 1.33 -6.30
C MET A 20 -2.81 2.84 -6.11
N SER A 21 -3.72 3.56 -6.75
CA SER A 21 -3.78 5.02 -6.54
C SER A 21 -4.15 5.41 -5.12
N GLU A 22 -4.88 4.54 -4.41
CA GLU A 22 -5.31 4.76 -3.04
C GLU A 22 -4.25 4.28 -2.04
N HIS A 23 -3.72 3.07 -2.23
CA HIS A 23 -2.91 2.39 -1.22
C HIS A 23 -1.43 2.24 -1.58
N HIS A 24 -1.05 2.32 -2.86
CA HIS A 24 0.33 2.08 -3.32
C HIS A 24 0.73 3.07 -4.41
N PRO A 25 0.63 4.40 -4.17
CA PRO A 25 0.81 5.41 -5.21
C PRO A 25 2.21 5.34 -5.86
N GLU A 26 3.22 4.85 -5.13
CA GLU A 26 4.58 4.63 -5.62
C GLU A 26 4.69 3.54 -6.68
N ARG A 27 3.71 2.61 -6.74
CA ARG A 27 3.66 1.51 -7.72
C ARG A 27 2.76 1.80 -8.91
N LEU A 28 2.04 2.93 -8.92
CA LEU A 28 1.05 3.26 -9.97
C LEU A 28 1.67 3.40 -11.38
N GLN A 29 2.96 3.74 -11.44
CA GLN A 29 3.73 3.86 -12.68
C GLN A 29 4.45 2.56 -13.08
N ASP A 30 4.41 1.52 -12.26
CA ASP A 30 4.99 0.22 -12.55
C ASP A 30 4.11 -0.54 -13.56
N THR A 31 4.27 -0.17 -14.83
CA THR A 31 3.47 -0.74 -15.93
C THR A 31 3.72 -2.24 -16.12
N GLU A 32 4.93 -2.72 -15.81
CA GLU A 32 5.29 -4.13 -15.92
C GLU A 32 4.57 -4.94 -14.84
N PHE A 33 4.64 -4.50 -13.59
CA PHE A 33 3.91 -5.12 -12.49
C PHE A 33 2.40 -5.13 -12.75
N ILE A 34 1.82 -4.00 -13.15
CA ILE A 34 0.38 -3.89 -13.43
C ILE A 34 -0.03 -4.86 -14.54
N THR A 35 0.75 -4.95 -15.62
CA THR A 35 0.44 -5.83 -16.75
C THR A 35 0.52 -7.29 -16.34
N ALA A 36 1.64 -7.72 -15.76
CA ALA A 36 1.84 -9.09 -15.31
C ALA A 36 0.76 -9.51 -14.30
N ARG A 37 0.44 -8.65 -13.34
CA ARG A 37 -0.57 -8.92 -12.31
C ARG A 37 -1.98 -9.04 -12.88
N THR A 38 -2.33 -8.18 -13.83
CA THR A 38 -3.63 -8.24 -14.52
C THR A 38 -3.76 -9.52 -15.35
N ASP A 39 -2.70 -9.92 -16.06
CA ASP A 39 -2.70 -11.12 -16.88
C ASP A 39 -2.83 -12.40 -16.03
N MET A 40 -2.18 -12.43 -14.85
CA MET A 40 -2.35 -13.51 -13.88
C MET A 40 -3.79 -13.61 -13.38
N ALA A 41 -4.39 -12.50 -12.97
CA ALA A 41 -5.78 -12.48 -12.51
C ALA A 41 -6.76 -12.91 -13.62
N LEU A 42 -6.56 -12.45 -14.85
CA LEU A 42 -7.36 -12.86 -16.00
C LEU A 42 -7.25 -14.36 -16.29
N THR A 43 -6.04 -14.93 -16.15
CA THR A 43 -5.81 -16.36 -16.33
C THR A 43 -6.60 -17.17 -15.30
N VAL A 44 -6.51 -16.80 -14.02
CA VAL A 44 -7.29 -17.44 -12.94
C VAL A 44 -8.79 -17.35 -13.18
N TYR A 45 -9.28 -16.18 -13.59
CA TYR A 45 -10.69 -16.00 -13.94
C TYR A 45 -11.12 -16.94 -15.08
N CYS A 46 -10.34 -17.00 -16.17
CA CYS A 46 -10.64 -17.83 -17.32
C CYS A 46 -10.62 -19.32 -16.97
N ASP A 47 -9.65 -19.75 -16.16
CA ASP A 47 -9.52 -21.13 -15.70
C ASP A 47 -10.68 -21.53 -14.78
N ALA A 48 -11.12 -20.64 -13.88
CA ALA A 48 -12.27 -20.88 -13.02
C ALA A 48 -13.57 -20.99 -13.83
N VAL A 49 -13.81 -20.08 -14.78
CA VAL A 49 -14.98 -20.17 -15.67
C VAL A 49 -14.95 -21.48 -16.49
N ALA A 50 -13.78 -21.89 -16.98
CA ALA A 50 -13.63 -23.15 -17.72
C ALA A 50 -13.91 -24.39 -16.86
N GLN A 51 -13.65 -24.31 -15.55
CA GLN A 51 -13.95 -25.34 -14.56
C GLN A 51 -15.43 -25.35 -14.11
N GLY A 52 -16.24 -24.41 -14.59
CA GLY A 52 -17.68 -24.34 -14.30
C GLY A 52 -18.05 -23.48 -13.09
N PHE A 53 -17.12 -22.72 -12.53
CA PHE A 53 -17.42 -21.72 -11.51
C PHE A 53 -18.27 -20.58 -12.10
N THR A 54 -19.09 -19.97 -11.26
CA THR A 54 -19.86 -18.78 -11.64
C THR A 54 -18.93 -17.58 -11.84
N HIS A 55 -19.38 -16.58 -12.61
CA HIS A 55 -18.59 -15.35 -12.82
C HIS A 55 -18.18 -14.65 -11.51
N PRO A 56 -19.04 -14.52 -10.48
CA PRO A 56 -18.64 -13.95 -9.19
C PRO A 56 -17.57 -14.77 -8.45
N GLU A 57 -17.66 -16.11 -8.46
CA GLU A 57 -16.65 -16.97 -7.84
C GLU A 57 -15.30 -16.84 -8.56
N ALA A 58 -15.31 -16.88 -9.89
CA ALA A 58 -14.13 -16.67 -10.71
C ALA A 58 -13.51 -15.29 -10.49
N GLU A 59 -14.33 -14.24 -10.33
CA GLU A 59 -13.85 -12.89 -10.02
C GLU A 59 -13.22 -12.83 -8.61
N SER A 60 -13.82 -13.49 -7.63
CA SER A 60 -13.26 -13.55 -6.27
C SER A 60 -11.87 -14.19 -6.30
N MET A 61 -11.73 -15.34 -6.94
CA MET A 61 -10.45 -16.05 -7.06
C MET A 61 -9.39 -15.21 -7.81
N ALA A 62 -9.79 -14.54 -8.90
CA ALA A 62 -8.92 -13.64 -9.63
C ALA A 62 -8.50 -12.43 -8.79
N SER A 63 -9.39 -11.91 -7.93
CA SER A 63 -9.11 -10.77 -7.06
C SER A 63 -8.10 -11.11 -5.97
N GLU A 64 -8.12 -12.33 -5.42
CA GLU A 64 -7.07 -12.80 -4.49
C GLU A 64 -5.69 -12.71 -5.14
N VAL A 65 -5.56 -13.18 -6.38
CA VAL A 65 -4.31 -13.07 -7.13
C VAL A 65 -4.00 -11.63 -7.49
N LEU A 66 -5.01 -10.80 -7.80
CA LEU A 66 -4.83 -9.40 -8.16
C LEU A 66 -4.19 -8.59 -7.01
N TYR A 67 -4.55 -8.88 -5.76
CA TYR A 67 -4.13 -8.14 -4.56
C TYR A 67 -3.05 -8.81 -3.72
N GLN A 68 -2.67 -10.05 -4.03
CA GLN A 68 -1.62 -10.76 -3.30
C GLN A 68 -0.30 -9.95 -3.23
N GLY A 69 0.23 -9.79 -2.03
CA GLY A 69 1.43 -8.99 -1.72
C GLY A 69 1.17 -7.48 -1.66
N LEU A 70 -0.08 -7.03 -1.76
CA LEU A 70 -0.48 -5.63 -1.70
C LEU A 70 -1.38 -5.31 -0.50
N HIS A 71 -1.69 -6.27 0.37
CA HIS A 71 -2.58 -6.04 1.50
C HIS A 71 -1.95 -5.10 2.55
N PHE A 72 -0.64 -5.27 2.79
CA PHE A 72 0.10 -4.33 3.62
C PHE A 72 0.57 -3.14 2.78
N SER A 73 0.13 -1.94 3.13
CA SER A 73 0.59 -0.69 2.51
C SER A 73 1.56 0.07 3.42
N LYS A 74 2.78 0.27 2.92
CA LYS A 74 3.76 1.20 3.54
C LYS A 74 3.24 2.63 3.51
N TYR A 75 2.55 3.01 2.43
CA TYR A 75 1.97 4.34 2.26
C TYR A 75 0.89 4.61 3.33
N ASP A 76 -0.10 3.74 3.45
CA ASP A 76 -1.21 3.90 4.40
C ASP A 76 -0.71 3.89 5.85
N THR A 77 0.31 3.07 6.14
CA THR A 77 0.93 3.03 7.47
C THR A 77 1.58 4.38 7.79
N LEU A 78 2.29 5.00 6.85
CA LEU A 78 2.88 6.32 7.03
C LEU A 78 1.82 7.41 7.17
N VAL A 79 0.77 7.38 6.33
CA VAL A 79 -0.36 8.31 6.45
C VAL A 79 -0.98 8.19 7.84
N SER A 80 -1.27 6.97 8.30
CA SER A 80 -1.84 6.72 9.63
C SER A 80 -0.95 7.25 10.75
N VAL A 81 0.37 7.02 10.69
CA VAL A 81 1.31 7.57 11.69
C VAL A 81 1.29 9.11 11.68
N LEU A 82 1.32 9.72 10.50
CA LEU A 82 1.32 11.18 10.36
C LEU A 82 0.02 11.82 10.85
N GLU A 83 -1.13 11.22 10.51
CA GLU A 83 -2.44 11.68 10.93
C GLU A 83 -2.66 11.55 12.44
N ASN A 84 -2.26 10.43 13.04
CA ASN A 84 -2.54 10.18 14.45
C ASN A 84 -1.53 10.82 15.40
N GLU A 85 -0.24 10.86 15.04
CA GLU A 85 0.82 11.33 15.94
C GLU A 85 1.25 12.77 15.69
N PHE A 86 0.94 13.33 14.51
CA PHE A 86 1.40 14.65 14.10
C PHE A 86 0.27 15.53 13.56
N GLU A 87 -1.00 15.24 13.89
CA GLU A 87 -2.17 15.96 13.40
C GLU A 87 -2.06 17.48 13.59
N ARG A 88 -1.53 17.91 14.75
CA ARG A 88 -1.43 19.31 15.14
C ARG A 88 -0.40 20.07 14.31
N GLU A 89 0.68 19.41 13.96
CA GLU A 89 1.78 19.95 13.15
C GLU A 89 1.50 19.83 11.64
N LEU A 90 0.81 18.76 11.24
CA LEU A 90 0.61 18.34 9.86
C LEU A 90 -0.87 18.08 9.59
N PRO A 91 -1.72 19.11 9.58
CA PRO A 91 -3.13 18.94 9.23
C PRO A 91 -3.26 18.47 7.77
N ALA A 92 -4.36 17.77 7.49
CA ALA A 92 -4.70 17.36 6.14
C ALA A 92 -4.68 18.56 5.16
N PRO A 93 -4.17 18.39 3.92
CA PRO A 93 -3.73 17.15 3.26
C PRO A 93 -2.20 16.95 3.28
N LEU A 94 -1.52 17.39 4.35
CA LEU A 94 -0.07 17.23 4.47
C LEU A 94 0.38 15.78 4.71
N PRO A 95 -0.31 14.95 5.51
CA PRO A 95 0.07 13.56 5.73
C PRO A 95 0.27 12.76 4.44
N GLU A 96 -0.67 12.85 3.48
CA GLU A 96 -0.62 12.11 2.22
C GLU A 96 0.58 12.53 1.35
N ARG A 97 0.84 13.85 1.29
CA ARG A 97 1.97 14.41 0.54
C ARG A 97 3.30 14.00 1.15
N LEU A 98 3.41 14.05 2.47
CA LEU A 98 4.64 13.70 3.18
C LEU A 98 4.87 12.20 3.19
N ALA A 99 3.84 11.37 3.31
CA ALA A 99 3.95 9.91 3.20
C ALA A 99 4.62 9.53 1.86
N THR A 100 4.20 10.15 0.75
CA THR A 100 4.82 9.93 -0.57
C THR A 100 6.32 10.24 -0.59
N ILE A 101 6.74 11.33 0.07
CA ILE A 101 8.15 11.73 0.15
C ILE A 101 8.93 10.78 1.09
N LEU A 102 8.34 10.45 2.24
CA LEU A 102 8.94 9.58 3.25
C LEU A 102 9.13 8.15 2.75
N LEU A 103 8.28 7.65 1.86
CA LEU A 103 8.49 6.37 1.18
C LEU A 103 9.84 6.32 0.43
N SER A 104 10.36 7.45 -0.05
CA SER A 104 11.68 7.47 -0.71
C SER A 104 12.85 7.69 0.27
N ASN A 105 12.56 7.89 1.56
CA ASN A 105 13.59 8.17 2.56
C ASN A 105 14.29 6.88 3.03
N LYS A 106 15.64 6.90 3.03
CA LYS A 106 16.45 5.72 3.40
C LYS A 106 16.24 5.24 4.84
N ALA A 107 16.06 6.15 5.80
CA ALA A 107 15.82 5.77 7.19
C ALA A 107 14.46 5.10 7.36
N VAL A 108 13.43 5.63 6.67
CA VAL A 108 12.09 5.06 6.67
C VAL A 108 12.08 3.66 6.02
N GLN A 109 12.73 3.50 4.87
CA GLN A 109 12.86 2.20 4.22
C GLN A 109 13.62 1.21 5.12
N ALA A 110 14.73 1.63 5.72
CA ALA A 110 15.48 0.78 6.65
C ALA A 110 14.67 0.38 7.88
N THR A 111 13.72 1.20 8.33
CA THR A 111 12.78 0.82 9.40
C THR A 111 11.83 -0.27 8.91
N PHE A 112 11.18 -0.10 7.75
CA PHE A 112 10.30 -1.13 7.18
C PHE A 112 11.00 -2.47 6.94
N ASP A 113 12.25 -2.45 6.48
CA ASP A 113 13.02 -3.65 6.14
C ASP A 113 13.27 -4.58 7.35
N LYS A 114 13.17 -4.06 8.58
CA LYS A 114 13.32 -4.87 9.81
C LYS A 114 12.14 -5.80 10.07
N PHE A 115 10.98 -5.53 9.47
CA PHE A 115 9.71 -6.17 9.84
C PHE A 115 9.25 -7.25 8.85
N GLY A 116 10.00 -7.52 7.77
CA GLY A 116 9.69 -8.61 6.84
C GLY A 116 8.24 -8.56 6.33
N LEU A 117 7.81 -7.40 5.84
CA LEU A 117 6.41 -7.09 5.54
C LEU A 117 5.76 -8.11 4.58
N THR A 118 4.71 -8.76 5.05
CA THR A 118 3.85 -9.69 4.31
C THR A 118 2.39 -9.22 4.36
N ASP A 119 1.52 -9.81 3.54
CA ASP A 119 0.08 -9.50 3.56
C ASP A 119 -0.57 -9.71 4.93
N THR A 120 -0.07 -10.70 5.66
CA THR A 120 -0.41 -10.96 7.05
C THR A 120 0.80 -10.55 7.89
N LEU A 121 0.98 -9.25 8.14
CA LEU A 121 1.98 -8.85 9.13
C LEU A 121 1.61 -9.55 10.44
N ASP A 122 2.51 -10.41 10.93
CA ASP A 122 2.20 -11.38 11.98
C ASP A 122 1.90 -10.66 13.31
N SER A 123 0.61 -10.52 13.63
CA SER A 123 0.01 -9.95 14.86
C SER A 123 0.06 -8.42 15.04
N ASP A 124 -0.94 -7.91 15.78
CA ASP A 124 -1.03 -6.51 16.26
C ASP A 124 0.24 -6.04 16.97
N GLU A 125 1.02 -6.95 17.57
CA GLU A 125 2.28 -6.62 18.24
C GLU A 125 3.37 -6.18 17.26
N GLN A 126 3.54 -6.89 16.14
CA GLN A 126 4.54 -6.49 15.13
C GLN A 126 4.16 -5.18 14.48
N TYR A 127 2.86 -5.00 14.19
CA TYR A 127 2.35 -3.73 13.67
C TYR A 127 2.60 -2.58 14.67
N GLY A 128 2.30 -2.79 15.96
CA GLY A 128 2.53 -1.79 17.01
C GLY A 128 4.01 -1.40 17.16
N ARG A 129 4.94 -2.36 17.03
CA ARG A 129 6.38 -2.09 17.01
C ARG A 129 6.80 -1.28 15.78
N LEU A 130 6.34 -1.69 14.59
CA LEU A 130 6.61 -0.96 13.35
C LEU A 130 6.12 0.49 13.44
N TYR A 131 4.87 0.66 13.88
CA TYR A 131 4.25 1.97 14.07
C TYR A 131 5.10 2.85 15.00
N THR A 132 5.49 2.32 16.16
CA THR A 132 6.33 3.05 17.14
C THR A 132 7.69 3.45 16.56
N GLU A 133 8.37 2.53 15.85
CA GLU A 133 9.66 2.83 15.23
C GLU A 133 9.56 3.86 14.10
N LEU A 134 8.47 3.83 13.31
CA LEU A 134 8.21 4.82 12.29
C LEU A 134 7.98 6.20 12.89
N THR A 135 7.16 6.31 13.94
CA THR A 135 6.93 7.58 14.65
C THR A 135 8.26 8.16 15.15
N GLY A 136 9.09 7.34 15.81
CA GLY A 136 10.41 7.77 16.27
C GLY A 136 11.33 8.20 15.13
N THR A 137 11.33 7.48 14.01
CA THR A 137 12.11 7.82 12.81
C THR A 137 11.68 9.16 12.22
N ILE A 138 10.38 9.43 12.14
CA ILE A 138 9.83 10.69 11.62
C ILE A 138 10.17 11.86 12.55
N VAL A 139 10.10 11.68 13.88
CA VAL A 139 10.55 12.69 14.86
C VAL A 139 12.04 13.03 14.68
N LEU A 140 12.89 12.04 14.40
CA LEU A 140 14.32 12.30 14.18
C LEU A 140 14.58 13.03 12.86
N LEU A 141 13.86 12.67 11.80
CA LEU A 141 14.00 13.30 10.48
C LEU A 141 13.56 14.77 10.49
N THR A 142 12.45 15.07 11.16
CA THR A 142 11.94 16.45 11.30
C THR A 142 12.89 17.33 12.11
N LYS A 143 13.43 16.82 13.24
CA LYS A 143 14.48 17.51 14.02
C LYS A 143 15.73 17.79 13.18
N SER A 144 16.16 16.82 12.38
CA SER A 144 17.35 16.95 11.53
C SER A 144 17.15 17.92 10.35
N ASN A 145 15.91 18.07 9.87
CA ASN A 145 15.56 18.98 8.77
C ASN A 145 15.04 20.35 9.25
N HIS A 146 15.17 20.67 10.55
CA HIS A 146 14.67 21.91 11.16
C HIS A 146 13.16 22.16 10.94
N LEU A 147 12.36 21.11 10.76
CA LEU A 147 10.90 21.24 10.77
C LEU A 147 10.46 21.40 12.24
N PRO A 148 9.75 22.48 12.60
CA PRO A 148 9.30 22.68 13.98
C PRO A 148 8.28 21.61 14.35
N ILE A 149 8.66 20.67 15.21
CA ILE A 149 7.72 19.83 15.96
C ILE A 149 7.49 20.51 17.30
N ILE A 150 6.25 20.89 17.60
CA ILE A 150 5.89 21.45 18.90
C ILE A 150 5.42 20.31 19.81
N GLY A 151 6.38 19.57 20.33
CA GLY A 151 6.15 18.50 21.32
C GLY A 151 7.23 18.38 22.40
N GLN A 152 8.20 19.31 22.44
CA GLN A 152 9.14 19.44 23.55
C GLN A 152 9.07 20.86 24.12
N THR A 153 7.92 21.21 24.70
CA THR A 153 7.95 22.12 25.85
C THR A 153 8.19 21.26 27.08
N GLU A 154 9.46 21.09 27.45
CA GLU A 154 9.79 21.01 28.87
C GLU A 154 9.38 22.35 29.48
N GLY A 155 8.45 22.34 30.44
CA GLY A 155 7.95 23.54 31.13
C GLY A 155 6.52 23.38 31.60
#